data_AF-A0A7J4PJ86-F1
#
_entry.id   AF-A0A7J4PJ86-F1
#
_cell.length_a   1.000
_cell.length_b   1.000
_cell.length_c   1.000
_cell.angle_alpha   90.00
_cell.angle_beta   90.00
_cell.angle_gamma   90.00
#
_symmetry.space_group_name_H-M   'P 1'
#
loop_
_entity.id
_entity.type
_entity.pdbx_description
1 polymer ?
#
loop_
_entity_poly.entity_id
_entity_poly.type
_entity_poly.pdbx_seq_one_letter_code
_entity_poly.pdbx_strand_id
1 'polypeptide(L)'
;MIKYTLPGYIIGLLAGFFLDLQGYQRSPVGQWLVRTLAGEGESIFEGIYSMKQRFRKAEGTMAEAYGWGKLFGLTIPWFIDLGSRLAGVDVYGVQGFYIPYFYALSDQIGANISGMLFLKRKEGSWDAAFERYFRHPVMLASLAVITLVPLGLFGARFLGFSPTTQTYTALETIAANLCWVPPVVGWLNEKYR
;
A
#
# COMPACT_ATOMS: atom_id res chain seq x y z
N MET A 1 10.63 -3.58 5.25
CA MET A 1 10.47 -2.70 4.08
C MET A 1 11.15 -3.26 2.83
N ILE A 2 12.19 -2.68 2.21
CA ILE A 2 12.60 -3.07 0.82
C ILE A 2 12.78 -4.59 0.59
N LYS A 3 13.35 -5.31 1.56
CA LYS A 3 13.54 -6.78 1.50
C LYS A 3 12.23 -7.58 1.39
N TYR A 4 11.11 -7.02 1.81
CA TYR A 4 9.78 -7.63 1.80
C TYR A 4 8.89 -7.06 0.69
N THR A 5 9.06 -5.79 0.34
CA THR A 5 8.33 -5.14 -0.77
C THR A 5 8.76 -5.70 -2.14
N LEU A 6 10.08 -5.88 -2.36
CA LEU A 6 10.62 -6.34 -3.65
C LEU A 6 10.14 -7.75 -4.05
N PRO A 7 10.12 -8.76 -3.15
CA PRO A 7 9.50 -10.05 -3.45
C PRO A 7 8.02 -9.93 -3.86
N GLY A 8 7.26 -9.03 -3.24
CA GLY A 8 5.87 -8.74 -3.61
C GLY A 8 5.73 -8.28 -5.04
N TYR A 9 6.57 -7.32 -5.46
CA TYR A 9 6.60 -6.83 -6.84
C TYR A 9 6.94 -7.92 -7.84
N ILE A 10 7.97 -8.71 -7.56
CA ILE A 10 8.41 -9.80 -8.45
C ILE A 10 7.30 -10.84 -8.59
N ILE A 11 6.72 -11.28 -7.48
CA ILE A 11 5.67 -12.30 -7.49
C ILE A 11 4.39 -11.77 -8.15
N GLY A 12 4.02 -10.52 -7.92
CA GLY A 12 2.88 -9.87 -8.58
C GLY A 12 3.07 -9.79 -10.10
N LEU A 13 4.27 -9.43 -10.57
CA LEU A 13 4.60 -9.41 -12.00
C LEU A 13 4.59 -10.80 -12.63
N LEU A 14 5.21 -11.79 -11.97
CA LEU A 14 5.21 -13.17 -12.46
C LEU A 14 3.79 -13.74 -12.53
N ALA A 15 2.96 -13.49 -11.52
CA ALA A 15 1.56 -13.89 -11.51
C ALA A 15 0.78 -13.20 -12.64
N GLY A 16 0.99 -11.89 -12.84
CA GLY A 16 0.33 -11.15 -13.92
C GLY A 16 0.70 -11.68 -15.30
N PHE A 17 2.00 -11.86 -15.55
CA PHE A 17 2.50 -12.42 -16.80
C PHE A 17 1.95 -13.82 -17.06
N PHE A 18 1.96 -14.69 -16.05
CA PHE A 18 1.42 -16.04 -16.15
C PHE A 18 -0.07 -16.04 -16.49
N LEU A 19 -0.89 -15.22 -15.80
CA LEU A 19 -2.31 -15.12 -16.07
C LEU A 19 -2.62 -14.58 -17.46
N ASP A 20 -1.82 -13.61 -17.93
CA ASP A 20 -1.95 -13.09 -19.30
C ASP A 20 -1.65 -14.17 -20.35
N LEU A 21 -0.63 -15.03 -20.13
CA LEU A 21 -0.32 -16.16 -21.01
C LEU A 21 -1.45 -17.20 -21.05
N GLN A 22 -2.17 -17.37 -19.95
CA GLN A 22 -3.28 -18.32 -19.84
C GLN A 22 -4.62 -17.76 -20.36
N GLY A 23 -4.65 -16.53 -20.87
CA GLY A 23 -5.88 -15.91 -21.39
C GLY A 23 -6.76 -15.24 -20.33
N TYR A 24 -6.25 -14.99 -19.13
CA TYR A 24 -6.99 -14.38 -18.02
C TYR A 24 -6.78 -12.87 -17.89
N GLN A 25 -6.54 -12.15 -19.00
CA GLN A 25 -6.11 -10.75 -18.99
C GLN A 25 -7.07 -9.82 -18.22
N ARG A 26 -8.38 -10.10 -18.30
CA ARG A 26 -9.45 -9.32 -17.65
C ARG A 26 -10.14 -10.04 -16.49
N SER A 27 -9.57 -11.14 -16.01
CA SER A 27 -10.11 -11.89 -14.87
C SER A 27 -10.18 -10.99 -13.62
N PRO A 28 -11.36 -10.77 -13.02
CA PRO A 28 -11.48 -9.98 -11.79
C PRO A 28 -10.69 -10.58 -10.63
N VAL A 29 -10.71 -11.90 -10.50
CA VAL A 29 -9.95 -12.64 -9.48
C VAL A 29 -8.45 -12.53 -9.76
N GLY A 30 -8.04 -12.56 -11.03
CA GLY A 30 -6.65 -12.34 -11.43
C GLY A 30 -6.16 -10.94 -11.03
N GLN A 31 -6.96 -9.90 -11.28
CA GLN A 31 -6.61 -8.53 -10.93
C GLN A 31 -6.51 -8.33 -9.43
N TRP A 32 -7.47 -8.89 -8.70
CA TRP A 32 -7.46 -8.90 -7.23
C TRP A 32 -6.19 -9.56 -6.69
N LEU A 33 -5.83 -10.74 -7.21
CA LEU A 33 -4.64 -11.48 -6.79
C LEU A 33 -3.36 -10.67 -7.07
N VAL A 34 -3.23 -10.16 -8.29
CA VAL A 34 -2.06 -9.40 -8.72
C VAL A 34 -1.89 -8.12 -7.92
N ARG A 35 -2.97 -7.35 -7.71
CA ARG A 35 -2.96 -6.14 -6.88
C ARG A 35 -2.57 -6.43 -5.44
N THR A 36 -3.08 -7.52 -4.88
CA THR A 36 -2.72 -7.97 -3.53
C THR A 36 -1.24 -8.30 -3.43
N LEU A 37 -0.68 -9.06 -4.38
CA LEU A 37 0.73 -9.45 -4.35
C LEU A 37 1.66 -8.23 -4.57
N ALA A 38 1.31 -7.36 -5.51
CA ALA A 38 2.12 -6.19 -5.88
C ALA A 38 2.00 -5.01 -4.90
N GLY A 39 0.81 -4.72 -4.39
CA GLY A 39 0.54 -3.60 -3.50
C GLY A 39 0.81 -3.93 -2.04
N GLU A 40 0.45 -5.16 -1.64
CA GLU A 40 0.42 -5.54 -0.23
C GLU A 40 1.44 -6.64 0.11
N GLY A 41 2.32 -6.99 -0.83
CA GLY A 41 3.31 -8.05 -0.64
C GLY A 41 4.18 -7.84 0.60
N GLU A 42 4.59 -6.60 0.88
CA GLU A 42 5.33 -6.28 2.10
C GLU A 42 4.59 -6.72 3.37
N SER A 43 3.32 -6.36 3.49
CA SER A 43 2.49 -6.63 4.67
C SER A 43 2.19 -8.11 4.82
N ILE A 44 2.03 -8.83 3.69
CA ILE A 44 1.92 -10.28 3.65
C ILE A 44 3.22 -10.95 4.14
N PHE A 45 4.37 -10.56 3.60
CA PHE A 45 5.65 -11.19 3.96
C PHE A 45 6.07 -10.87 5.39
N GLU A 46 5.87 -9.64 5.87
CA GLU A 46 6.11 -9.27 7.26
C GLU A 46 5.12 -9.98 8.22
N GLY A 47 3.85 -10.12 7.82
CA GLY A 47 2.85 -10.90 8.56
C GLY A 47 3.24 -12.38 8.69
N ILE A 48 3.65 -13.02 7.59
CA ILE A 48 4.11 -14.41 7.60
C ILE A 48 5.40 -14.57 8.42
N TYR A 49 6.34 -13.63 8.29
CA TYR A 49 7.60 -13.68 9.03
C TYR A 49 7.37 -13.55 10.54
N SER A 50 6.55 -12.60 10.97
CA SER A 50 6.19 -12.42 12.38
C SER A 50 5.46 -13.65 12.96
N MET A 51 4.56 -14.27 12.17
CA MET A 51 3.92 -15.54 12.52
C MET A 51 4.93 -16.70 12.65
N LYS A 52 5.88 -16.85 11.72
CA LYS A 52 6.93 -17.88 11.81
C LYS A 52 7.85 -17.67 13.02
N GLN A 53 8.14 -16.41 13.38
CA GLN A 53 8.97 -16.09 14.52
C GLN A 53 8.24 -16.38 15.86
N ARG A 54 6.91 -16.23 15.89
CA ARG A 54 6.04 -16.66 17.01
C ARG A 54 6.12 -18.17 17.28
N PHE A 55 6.24 -19.00 16.24
CA PHE A 55 6.47 -20.44 16.42
C PHE A 55 7.86 -20.77 17.00
N ARG A 56 8.82 -19.83 16.97
CA ARG A 56 10.17 -20.01 17.56
C ARG A 56 10.34 -19.36 18.93
N LYS A 57 9.56 -18.34 19.31
CA LYS A 57 9.58 -17.72 20.65
C LYS A 57 8.20 -17.16 20.99
N ALA A 58 7.60 -17.72 22.03
CA ALA A 58 6.34 -17.27 22.61
C ALA A 58 6.56 -15.95 23.36
N GLU A 59 5.93 -14.87 22.91
CA GLU A 59 5.56 -13.69 23.72
C GLU A 59 4.61 -12.81 22.88
N GLY A 60 3.30 -12.95 23.14
CA GLY A 60 2.26 -12.15 22.51
C GLY A 60 1.98 -10.90 23.34
N THR A 61 1.85 -9.75 22.67
CA THR A 61 1.02 -8.58 23.09
C THR A 61 1.16 -7.41 22.09
N MET A 62 2.37 -7.04 21.65
CA MET A 62 2.54 -5.96 20.65
C MET A 62 2.55 -6.43 19.18
N ALA A 63 3.23 -7.54 18.89
CA ALA A 63 3.30 -8.07 17.52
C ALA A 63 1.92 -8.54 17.00
N GLU A 64 1.03 -8.95 17.90
CA GLU A 64 -0.32 -9.43 17.58
C GLU A 64 -1.24 -8.26 17.22
N ALA A 65 -1.22 -7.17 17.99
CA ALA A 65 -1.94 -5.94 17.65
C ALA A 65 -1.46 -5.34 16.31
N TYR A 66 -0.15 -5.39 16.05
CA TYR A 66 0.44 -4.94 14.80
C TYR A 66 0.05 -5.85 13.62
N GLY A 67 0.05 -7.17 13.82
CA GLY A 67 -0.40 -8.15 12.84
C GLY A 67 -1.89 -8.02 12.49
N TRP A 68 -2.76 -7.80 13.48
CA TRP A 68 -4.19 -7.52 13.25
C TRP A 68 -4.38 -6.21 12.48
N GLY A 69 -3.65 -5.15 12.85
CA GLY A 69 -3.69 -3.87 12.13
C GLY A 69 -3.35 -4.02 10.65
N LYS A 70 -2.32 -4.80 10.32
CA LYS A 70 -1.95 -5.11 8.93
C LYS A 70 -2.99 -5.99 8.23
N LEU A 71 -3.56 -6.98 8.92
CA LEU A 71 -4.59 -7.84 8.34
C LEU A 71 -5.88 -7.07 8.03
N PHE A 72 -6.26 -6.10 8.86
CA PHE A 72 -7.35 -5.17 8.57
C PHE A 72 -6.99 -4.20 7.44
N GLY A 73 -5.75 -3.68 7.41
CA GLY A 73 -5.23 -2.86 6.31
C GLY A 73 -5.29 -3.55 4.95
N LEU A 74 -5.00 -4.87 4.92
CA LEU A 74 -5.04 -5.74 3.75
C LEU A 74 -6.45 -5.99 3.21
N THR A 75 -7.46 -6.03 4.09
CA THR A 75 -8.82 -6.43 3.71
C THR A 75 -9.65 -5.26 3.18
N ILE A 76 -9.36 -4.03 3.62
CA ILE A 76 -10.08 -2.83 3.15
C ILE A 76 -10.00 -2.67 1.61
N PRO A 77 -8.83 -2.75 0.95
CA PRO A 77 -8.74 -2.68 -0.50
C PRO A 77 -9.57 -3.74 -1.22
N TRP A 78 -9.71 -4.93 -0.63
CA TRP A 78 -10.49 -6.02 -1.23
C TRP A 78 -11.99 -5.70 -1.26
N PHE A 79 -12.51 -5.16 -0.16
CA PHE A 79 -13.91 -4.73 -0.11
C PHE A 79 -14.17 -3.55 -1.04
N ILE A 80 -13.22 -2.63 -1.16
CA ILE A 80 -13.32 -1.51 -2.10
C ILE A 80 -13.34 -2.02 -3.55
N ASP A 81 -12.43 -2.90 -3.96
CA ASP A 81 -12.39 -3.45 -5.32
C ASP A 81 -13.66 -4.23 -5.64
N LEU A 82 -14.05 -5.16 -4.74
CA LEU A 82 -15.27 -5.95 -4.91
C LEU A 82 -16.51 -5.06 -4.98
N GLY A 83 -16.67 -4.14 -4.03
CA GLY A 83 -17.80 -3.21 -3.98
C GLY A 83 -17.88 -2.32 -5.22
N SER A 84 -16.73 -1.85 -5.73
CA SER A 84 -16.67 -1.05 -6.96
C SER A 84 -17.16 -1.84 -8.17
N ARG A 85 -16.74 -3.10 -8.30
CA ARG A 85 -17.20 -3.98 -9.38
C ARG A 85 -18.69 -4.28 -9.28
N LEU A 86 -19.18 -4.56 -8.08
CA LEU A 86 -20.61 -4.80 -7.84
C LEU A 86 -21.45 -3.55 -8.13
N ALA A 87 -20.89 -2.36 -7.93
CA ALA A 87 -21.52 -1.09 -8.28
C ALA A 87 -21.41 -0.72 -9.77
N GLY A 88 -20.79 -1.57 -10.61
CA GLY A 88 -20.64 -1.33 -12.04
C GLY A 88 -19.58 -0.28 -12.41
N VAL A 89 -18.66 0.05 -11.49
CA VAL A 89 -17.55 0.97 -11.75
C VAL A 89 -16.67 0.43 -12.86
N ASP A 90 -16.31 1.28 -13.81
CA ASP A 90 -15.29 0.94 -14.81
C ASP A 90 -13.89 0.95 -14.15
N VAL A 91 -13.46 -0.25 -13.73
CA VAL A 91 -12.16 -0.51 -13.10
C VAL A 91 -10.99 -0.22 -14.05
N TYR A 92 -11.23 -0.22 -15.36
CA TYR A 92 -10.22 0.00 -16.40
C TYR A 92 -10.16 1.46 -16.86
N GLY A 93 -11.22 2.21 -16.63
CA GLY A 93 -11.32 3.64 -16.93
C GLY A 93 -10.87 4.54 -15.78
N VAL A 94 -11.18 5.83 -15.93
CA VAL A 94 -10.88 6.87 -14.93
C VAL A 94 -11.58 6.62 -13.61
N GLN A 95 -12.78 6.03 -13.62
CA GLN A 95 -13.55 5.80 -12.39
C GLN A 95 -12.82 4.86 -11.42
N GLY A 96 -12.10 3.85 -11.92
CA GLY A 96 -11.39 2.86 -11.11
C GLY A 96 -10.02 3.28 -10.57
N PHE A 97 -9.57 4.53 -10.79
CA PHE A 97 -8.19 4.96 -10.47
C PHE A 97 -7.82 4.79 -8.98
N TYR A 98 -8.80 4.87 -8.07
CA TYR A 98 -8.58 4.77 -6.64
C TYR A 98 -8.34 3.34 -6.15
N ILE A 99 -8.69 2.33 -6.95
CA ILE A 99 -8.55 0.91 -6.56
C ILE A 99 -7.07 0.56 -6.34
N PRO A 100 -6.16 0.73 -7.33
CA PRO A 100 -4.73 0.47 -7.12
C PRO A 100 -4.12 1.36 -6.03
N TYR A 101 -4.65 2.58 -5.82
CA TYR A 101 -4.22 3.46 -4.73
C TYR A 101 -4.43 2.82 -3.35
N PHE A 102 -5.60 2.26 -3.07
CA PHE A 102 -5.86 1.63 -1.79
C PHE A 102 -5.00 0.38 -1.56
N TYR A 103 -4.78 -0.44 -2.59
CA TYR A 103 -3.88 -1.59 -2.52
C TYR A 103 -2.42 -1.21 -2.28
N ALA A 104 -1.99 -0.04 -2.73
CA ALA A 104 -0.60 0.38 -2.65
C ALA A 104 -0.28 1.15 -1.36
N LEU A 105 -1.27 1.85 -0.79
CA LEU A 105 -1.03 2.89 0.23
C LEU A 105 -1.86 2.75 1.50
N SER A 106 -2.65 1.68 1.67
CA SER A 106 -3.42 1.41 2.91
C SER A 106 -2.53 1.53 4.16
N ASP A 107 -1.36 0.90 4.13
CA ASP A 107 -0.38 0.95 5.22
C ASP A 107 0.18 2.36 5.47
N GLN A 108 0.42 3.15 4.42
CA GLN A 108 0.89 4.53 4.58
C GLN A 108 -0.18 5.42 5.21
N ILE A 109 -1.44 5.28 4.80
CA ILE A 109 -2.57 6.02 5.40
C ILE A 109 -2.66 5.68 6.89
N GLY A 110 -2.61 4.39 7.23
CA GLY A 110 -2.62 3.91 8.61
C GLY A 110 -1.43 4.44 9.43
N ALA A 111 -0.22 4.41 8.86
CA ALA A 111 0.98 4.95 9.51
C ALA A 111 0.89 6.46 9.73
N ASN A 112 0.30 7.21 8.80
CA ASN A 112 0.16 8.66 8.88
C ASN A 112 -0.84 9.06 9.98
N ILE A 113 -2.01 8.39 10.02
CA ILE A 113 -3.01 8.58 11.08
C ILE A 113 -2.42 8.22 12.46
N SER A 114 -1.75 7.07 12.54
CA SER A 114 -1.14 6.61 13.79
C SER A 114 -0.03 7.55 14.27
N GLY A 115 0.79 8.06 13.34
CA GLY A 115 1.82 9.05 13.62
C GLY A 115 1.24 10.35 14.16
N MET A 116 0.14 10.83 13.59
CA MET A 116 -0.57 12.02 14.07
C MET A 116 -1.12 11.82 15.50
N LEU A 117 -1.74 10.67 15.77
CA LEU A 117 -2.25 10.35 17.12
C LEU A 117 -1.13 10.21 18.15
N PHE A 118 0.02 9.66 17.75
CA PHE A 118 1.22 9.59 18.60
C PHE A 118 1.74 10.99 18.95
N LEU A 119 1.85 11.89 17.95
CA LEU A 119 2.27 13.27 18.19
C LEU A 119 1.29 13.99 19.12
N LYS A 120 -0.02 13.83 18.92
CA LYS A 120 -1.03 14.36 19.84
C LYS A 120 -0.82 13.89 21.28
N ARG A 121 -0.58 12.60 21.48
CA ARG A 121 -0.35 12.05 22.83
C ARG A 121 0.93 12.59 23.47
N LYS A 122 1.97 12.85 22.67
CA LYS A 122 3.26 13.34 23.13
C LYS A 122 3.24 14.84 23.45
N GLU A 123 2.62 15.64 22.59
CA GLU A 123 2.59 17.11 22.70
C GLU A 123 1.42 17.61 23.58
N GLY A 124 0.46 16.75 23.93
CA GLY A 124 -0.67 17.07 24.81
C GLY A 124 -1.76 17.97 24.20
N SER A 125 -1.49 18.58 23.05
CA SER A 125 -2.43 19.45 22.30
C SER A 125 -2.42 19.13 20.81
N TRP A 126 -3.52 19.46 20.13
CA TRP A 126 -3.62 19.27 18.67
C TRP A 126 -2.77 20.27 17.90
N ASP A 127 -2.71 21.53 18.35
CA ASP A 127 -1.96 22.59 17.65
C ASP A 127 -0.46 22.29 17.62
N ALA A 128 0.12 21.92 18.77
CA ALA A 128 1.53 21.53 18.83
C ALA A 128 1.81 20.23 18.03
N ALA A 129 0.87 19.29 18.00
CA ALA A 129 1.00 18.08 17.20
C ALA A 129 1.01 18.38 15.69
N PHE A 130 0.15 19.29 15.20
CA PHE A 130 0.16 19.73 13.81
C PHE A 130 1.45 20.48 13.46
N GLU A 131 1.90 21.39 14.32
CA GLU A 131 3.17 22.10 14.09
C GLU A 131 4.34 21.11 14.01
N ARG A 132 4.37 20.11 14.90
CA ARG A 132 5.39 19.08 14.90
C ARG A 132 5.30 18.15 13.68
N TYR A 133 4.08 17.83 13.25
CA TYR A 133 3.81 17.02 12.07
C TYR A 133 4.44 17.64 10.81
N PHE A 134 4.18 18.94 10.56
CA PHE A 134 4.71 19.63 9.38
C PHE A 134 6.21 19.92 9.45
N ARG A 135 6.86 19.66 10.58
CA ARG A 135 8.32 19.70 10.73
C ARG A 135 8.97 18.32 10.68
N HIS A 136 8.17 17.24 10.64
CA HIS A 136 8.67 15.88 10.65
C HIS A 136 8.85 15.35 9.21
N PRO A 137 10.09 15.12 8.74
CA PRO A 137 10.36 14.82 7.33
C PRO A 137 9.69 13.52 6.86
N VAL A 138 9.59 12.51 7.72
CA VAL A 138 8.88 11.26 7.41
C VAL A 138 7.37 11.46 7.26
N MET A 139 6.77 12.34 8.07
CA MET A 139 5.31 12.59 8.00
C MET A 139 4.98 13.37 6.73
N LEU A 140 5.80 14.38 6.40
CA LEU A 140 5.70 15.11 5.14
C LEU A 140 5.88 14.20 3.92
N ALA A 141 6.89 13.32 3.94
CA ALA A 141 7.10 12.38 2.84
C ALA A 141 5.92 11.42 2.68
N SER A 142 5.38 10.90 3.78
CA SER A 142 4.18 10.06 3.74
C SER A 142 2.97 10.83 3.21
N LEU A 143 2.74 12.07 3.67
CA LEU A 143 1.66 12.91 3.18
C LEU A 143 1.80 13.21 1.68
N ALA A 144 3.01 13.51 1.22
CA ALA A 144 3.30 13.74 -0.19
C ALA A 144 2.98 12.50 -1.03
N VAL A 145 3.35 11.30 -0.59
CA VAL A 145 3.01 10.07 -1.33
C VAL A 145 1.49 9.83 -1.35
N ILE A 146 0.83 9.94 -0.21
CA ILE A 146 -0.63 9.75 -0.07
C ILE A 146 -1.42 10.71 -0.99
N THR A 147 -0.88 11.90 -1.26
CA THR A 147 -1.53 12.93 -2.08
C THR A 147 -1.12 12.88 -3.56
N LEU A 148 0.17 12.67 -3.86
CA LEU A 148 0.67 12.70 -5.24
C LEU A 148 0.36 11.43 -6.02
N VAL A 149 0.39 10.26 -5.38
CA VAL A 149 0.09 8.99 -6.05
C VAL A 149 -1.33 8.94 -6.65
N PRO A 150 -2.42 9.27 -5.93
CA PRO A 150 -3.75 9.23 -6.53
C PRO A 150 -3.91 10.26 -7.65
N LEU A 151 -3.24 11.43 -7.57
CA LEU A 151 -3.20 12.40 -8.67
C LEU A 151 -2.46 11.84 -9.89
N GLY A 152 -1.35 11.15 -9.70
CA GLY A 152 -0.61 10.47 -10.77
C GLY A 152 -1.42 9.36 -11.42
N LEU A 153 -2.09 8.52 -10.62
CA LEU A 153 -2.99 7.47 -11.11
C LEU A 153 -4.16 8.05 -11.90
N PHE A 154 -4.82 9.08 -11.35
CA PHE A 154 -5.90 9.78 -12.05
C PHE A 154 -5.42 10.37 -13.37
N GLY A 155 -4.28 11.08 -13.37
CA GLY A 155 -3.67 11.64 -14.57
C GLY A 155 -3.32 10.58 -15.61
N ALA A 156 -2.72 9.46 -15.20
CA ALA A 156 -2.42 8.35 -16.10
C ALA A 156 -3.68 7.80 -16.77
N ARG A 157 -4.76 7.58 -15.99
CA ARG A 157 -6.06 7.13 -16.54
C ARG A 157 -6.66 8.16 -17.50
N PHE A 158 -6.57 9.44 -17.15
CA PHE A 158 -7.06 10.53 -18.01
C PHE A 158 -6.30 10.62 -19.34
N LEU A 159 -4.99 10.35 -19.32
CA LEU A 159 -4.14 10.31 -20.52
C LEU A 159 -4.28 9.02 -21.34
N GLY A 160 -5.18 8.10 -20.94
CA GLY A 160 -5.52 6.90 -21.70
C GLY A 160 -4.82 5.62 -21.24
N PHE A 161 -4.06 5.63 -20.14
CA PHE A 161 -3.57 4.39 -19.55
C PHE A 161 -4.75 3.55 -19.02
N SER A 162 -4.74 2.26 -19.36
CA SER A 162 -5.78 1.33 -18.92
C SER A 162 -5.16 -0.05 -18.64
N PRO A 163 -5.29 -0.61 -17.42
CA PRO A 163 -4.69 -1.88 -17.05
C PRO A 163 -5.55 -3.06 -17.55
N THR A 164 -5.73 -3.19 -18.87
CA THR A 164 -6.54 -4.24 -19.47
C THR A 164 -5.90 -5.63 -19.44
N THR A 165 -4.64 -5.71 -18.99
CA THR A 165 -3.88 -6.94 -18.76
C THR A 165 -3.49 -7.05 -17.29
N GLN A 166 -3.22 -8.27 -16.85
CA GLN A 166 -2.77 -8.53 -15.49
C GLN A 166 -1.36 -7.98 -15.25
N THR A 167 -0.49 -8.03 -16.27
CA THR A 167 0.84 -7.43 -16.21
C THR A 167 0.76 -5.91 -16.03
N TYR A 168 -0.13 -5.22 -16.74
CA TYR A 168 -0.34 -3.77 -16.54
C TYR A 168 -0.99 -3.46 -15.20
N THR A 169 -1.86 -4.33 -14.71
CA THR A 169 -2.41 -4.22 -13.34
C THR A 169 -1.30 -4.32 -12.29
N ALA A 170 -0.34 -5.24 -12.47
CA ALA A 170 0.83 -5.36 -11.60
C ALA A 170 1.68 -4.09 -11.64
N LEU A 171 2.06 -3.64 -12.85
CA LEU A 171 2.90 -2.46 -13.04
C LEU A 171 2.27 -1.19 -12.45
N GLU A 172 0.97 -0.99 -12.66
CA GLU A 172 0.22 0.13 -12.08
C GLU A 172 0.31 0.10 -10.55
N THR A 173 0.08 -1.07 -9.95
CA THR A 173 0.08 -1.22 -8.49
C THR A 173 1.48 -1.02 -7.91
N ILE A 174 2.52 -1.54 -8.57
CA ILE A 174 3.93 -1.36 -8.16
C ILE A 174 4.32 0.11 -8.25
N ALA A 175 3.96 0.79 -9.35
CA ALA A 175 4.26 2.20 -9.54
C ALA A 175 3.56 3.08 -8.49
N ALA A 176 2.34 2.70 -8.08
CA ALA A 176 1.62 3.36 -7.00
C ALA A 176 2.21 3.06 -5.61
N ASN A 177 2.88 1.91 -5.45
CA ASN A 177 3.41 1.46 -4.17
C ASN A 177 4.74 2.13 -3.84
N LEU A 178 4.64 3.34 -3.29
CA LEU A 178 5.79 4.12 -2.84
C LEU A 178 5.96 4.04 -1.31
N CYS A 179 5.57 2.91 -0.70
CA CYS A 179 5.65 2.66 0.75
C CYS A 179 7.06 2.88 1.33
N TRP A 180 8.10 2.68 0.52
CA TRP A 180 9.51 2.76 0.89
C TRP A 180 10.07 4.19 0.94
N VAL A 181 9.36 5.19 0.40
CA VAL A 181 9.85 6.59 0.33
C VAL A 181 10.00 7.23 1.72
N PRO A 182 9.00 7.22 2.63
CA PRO A 182 9.15 7.85 3.95
C PRO A 182 10.29 7.28 4.81
N PRO A 183 10.52 5.96 4.89
CA PRO A 183 11.69 5.39 5.55
C PRO A 183 13.03 5.86 4.98
N VAL A 184 13.14 5.94 3.65
CA VAL A 184 14.36 6.44 2.99
C VAL A 184 14.61 7.90 3.35
N VAL A 185 13.57 8.73 3.34
CA VAL A 185 13.65 10.13 3.79
C VAL A 185 14.08 10.24 5.25
N GLY A 186 13.53 9.39 6.12
CA GLY A 186 13.93 9.32 7.53
C GLY A 186 15.41 9.00 7.71
N TRP A 187 15.89 7.96 7.03
CA TRP A 187 17.30 7.56 7.08
C TRP A 187 18.25 8.64 6.55
N LEU A 188 17.90 9.32 5.45
CA LEU A 188 18.69 10.42 4.91
C LEU A 188 18.74 11.58 5.91
N ASN A 189 17.61 11.95 6.51
CA ASN A 189 17.56 13.04 7.47
C ASN A 189 18.34 12.74 8.77
N GLU A 190 18.38 11.49 9.22
CA GLU A 190 19.23 11.08 10.35
C GLU A 190 20.72 11.06 9.97
N LYS A 191 21.06 10.67 8.74
CA LYS A 191 22.44 10.61 8.25
C LYS A 191 23.06 12.00 8.04
N TYR A 192 22.25 13.02 7.75
CA TYR A 192 22.68 14.40 7.50
C TYR A 192 22.40 15.36 8.67
N ARG A 193 21.99 14.84 9.83
CA ARG A 193 21.92 15.56 11.11
C ARG A 193 23.07 15.16 12.02
#